data_AF-A0A963LMK2-F1
#
_entry.id   AF-A0A963LMK2-F1
#
_cell.length_a   1.000
_cell.length_b   1.000
_cell.length_c   1.000
_cell.angle_alpha   90.00
_cell.angle_beta   90.00
_cell.angle_gamma   90.00
#
_symmetry.space_group_name_H-M   'P 1'
#
loop_
_entity.id
_entity.type
_entity.pdbx_description
1 polymer ?
#
loop_
_entity_poly.entity_id
_entity_poly.type
_entity_poly.pdbx_seq_one_letter_code
_entity_poly.pdbx_strand_id
1 'polypeptide(L)'
;MIDRASTVPEPGASPLAMAVVADAVQRIEADGPLDDAAALRHAFAAQSTRAGQVQQRAWLLGERLGLPAELERWRHLGWGVVLALGLLMAFTGLGLARAVLGEGRSINAVAAFVSLLGLHLVMLLVWLGGILLAGRRWAGPLLGRAALALTARLPLERGPHALTLLQSFTAVLRRQGLLGWLTGAVSHGIWTLAFVITLAVLAFGFAFHAYALTWETTILSAGFFQRFVQLTGALPALLGFAVPDAAAVQGVGNAAAGAAQPLASQREWAWWLMGCVLAYGLLPRALLLLLSLWRWHGGRRRLAGQVDMADPYVRRIVARLDALEPPPQVIDPERRPAVAPAVPRRASQAAPGAPGSLAVVGFELPPEQPWPVPGLPPGD
;
A
#
# COMPACT_ATOMS: atom_id res chain seq x y z
N MET A 1 -0.55 11.29 45.93
CA MET A 1 -0.70 10.00 45.23
C MET A 1 -1.45 10.31 43.94
N ILE A 2 -0.72 10.53 42.84
CA ILE A 2 -1.30 10.94 41.56
C ILE A 2 -1.66 9.66 40.82
N ASP A 3 -2.94 9.40 40.68
CA ASP A 3 -3.46 8.28 39.92
C ASP A 3 -3.30 8.61 38.43
N ARG A 4 -2.20 8.12 37.83
CA ARG A 4 -2.09 8.05 36.37
C ARG A 4 -3.07 6.98 35.93
N ALA A 5 -4.23 7.43 35.46
CA ALA A 5 -5.09 6.61 34.63
C ALA A 5 -4.27 6.15 33.40
N SER A 6 -3.69 4.97 33.53
CA SER A 6 -3.14 4.20 32.43
C SER A 6 -4.31 3.85 31.52
N THR A 7 -4.50 4.66 30.48
CA THR A 7 -5.34 4.29 29.35
C THR A 7 -4.73 3.04 28.73
N VAL A 8 -5.34 1.89 29.02
CA VAL A 8 -5.15 0.67 28.26
C VAL A 8 -5.37 1.04 26.78
N PRO A 9 -4.42 0.78 25.87
CA PRO A 9 -4.68 1.00 24.46
C PRO A 9 -5.68 -0.07 24.03
N GLU A 10 -6.95 0.30 23.86
CA GLU A 10 -7.84 -0.34 22.88
C GLU A 10 -6.99 -0.62 21.63
N PRO A 11 -7.02 -1.81 21.01
CA PRO A 11 -6.23 -2.11 19.83
C PRO A 11 -6.69 -1.21 18.67
N GLY A 12 -6.18 0.01 18.66
CA GLY A 12 -6.63 1.07 17.79
C GLY A 12 -6.32 0.70 16.35
N ALA A 13 -7.32 0.84 15.50
CA ALA A 13 -7.17 0.71 14.06
C ALA A 13 -5.96 1.50 13.57
N SER A 14 -5.08 0.86 12.79
CA SER A 14 -3.87 1.54 12.31
C SER A 14 -4.22 2.79 11.48
N PRO A 15 -3.40 3.86 11.49
CA PRO A 15 -3.68 5.08 10.72
C PRO A 15 -3.97 4.84 9.24
N LEU A 16 -3.32 3.84 8.64
CA LEU A 16 -3.58 3.42 7.27
C LEU A 16 -4.98 2.82 7.12
N ALA A 17 -5.39 1.94 8.04
CA ALA A 17 -6.71 1.32 8.00
C ALA A 17 -7.80 2.40 8.12
N MET A 18 -7.65 3.33 9.07
CA MET A 18 -8.57 4.46 9.24
C MET A 18 -8.69 5.30 7.95
N ALA A 19 -7.57 5.70 7.35
CA ALA A 19 -7.57 6.50 6.13
C ALA A 19 -8.20 5.77 4.93
N VAL A 20 -7.93 4.47 4.80
CA VAL A 20 -8.48 3.64 3.72
C VAL A 20 -9.97 3.39 3.90
N VAL A 21 -10.42 3.11 5.13
CA VAL A 21 -11.84 2.95 5.45
C VAL A 21 -12.59 4.26 5.21
N ALA A 22 -12.03 5.41 5.61
CA ALA A 22 -12.63 6.72 5.35
C ALA A 22 -12.83 7.00 3.85
N ASP A 23 -11.79 6.80 3.03
CA ASP A 23 -11.92 6.96 1.57
C ASP A 23 -12.88 5.94 0.95
N ALA A 24 -12.93 4.72 1.47
CA ALA A 24 -13.85 3.69 0.99
C ALA A 24 -15.31 4.03 1.29
N VAL A 25 -15.61 4.50 2.51
CA VAL A 25 -16.95 4.96 2.88
C VAL A 25 -17.37 6.15 2.02
N GLN A 26 -16.48 7.11 1.79
CA GLN A 26 -16.76 8.24 0.89
C GLN A 26 -17.12 7.79 -0.53
N ARG A 27 -16.43 6.78 -1.07
CA ARG A 27 -16.74 6.22 -2.40
C ARG A 27 -18.07 5.46 -2.42
N ILE A 28 -18.35 4.68 -1.38
CA ILE A 28 -19.62 3.94 -1.27
C ILE A 28 -20.79 4.93 -1.18
N GLU A 29 -20.63 6.01 -0.41
CA GLU A 29 -21.65 7.06 -0.30
C GLU A 29 -21.84 7.89 -1.59
N ALA A 30 -20.88 7.84 -2.51
CA ALA A 30 -21.03 8.45 -3.84
C ALA A 30 -22.02 7.68 -4.72
N ASP A 31 -22.19 6.37 -4.48
CA ASP A 31 -23.16 5.52 -5.18
C ASP A 31 -24.55 5.53 -4.52
N GLY A 32 -24.63 5.94 -3.25
CA GLY A 32 -25.89 6.14 -2.52
C GLY A 32 -25.68 6.45 -1.03
N PRO A 33 -26.51 7.29 -0.39
CA PRO A 33 -26.32 7.68 1.01
C PRO A 33 -26.47 6.48 1.96
N LEU A 34 -25.60 6.40 2.96
CA LEU A 34 -25.71 5.43 4.05
C LEU A 34 -26.45 6.05 5.23
N ASP A 35 -27.28 5.27 5.94
CA ASP A 35 -27.81 5.69 7.24
C ASP A 35 -26.67 5.74 8.26
N ASP A 36 -26.35 6.94 8.73
CA ASP A 36 -25.21 7.23 9.59
C ASP A 36 -25.61 7.98 10.86
N ALA A 37 -26.92 8.15 11.15
CA ALA A 37 -27.38 9.01 12.24
C ALA A 37 -26.85 8.56 13.61
N ALA A 38 -26.84 7.24 13.85
CA ALA A 38 -26.26 6.66 15.07
C ALA A 38 -24.73 6.82 15.12
N ALA A 39 -24.06 6.62 13.99
CA ALA A 39 -22.60 6.75 13.89
C ALA A 39 -22.15 8.20 14.10
N LEU A 40 -22.90 9.18 13.60
CA LEU A 40 -22.66 10.61 13.82
C LEU A 40 -22.81 10.99 15.29
N ARG A 41 -23.90 10.59 15.96
CA ARG A 41 -24.11 10.87 17.38
C ARG A 41 -23.03 10.25 18.25
N HIS A 42 -22.68 8.98 17.97
CA HIS A 42 -21.59 8.32 18.68
C HIS A 42 -20.27 9.06 18.46
N ALA A 43 -19.90 9.36 17.21
CA ALA A 43 -18.66 10.04 16.90
C ALA A 43 -18.59 11.42 17.56
N PHE A 44 -19.69 12.19 17.52
CA PHE A 44 -19.82 13.49 18.16
C PHE A 44 -19.54 13.43 19.66
N ALA A 45 -20.07 12.42 20.36
CA ALA A 45 -19.83 12.24 21.79
C ALA A 45 -18.44 11.68 22.13
N ALA A 46 -17.88 10.82 21.27
CA ALA A 46 -16.65 10.08 21.54
C ALA A 46 -15.36 10.83 21.17
N GLN A 47 -15.43 11.84 20.30
CA GLN A 47 -14.27 12.55 19.77
C GLN A 47 -14.39 14.07 19.96
N SER A 48 -13.29 14.72 20.36
CA SER A 48 -13.27 16.15 20.68
C SER A 48 -13.02 17.07 19.48
N THR A 49 -12.53 16.54 18.36
CA THR A 49 -12.21 17.33 17.16
C THR A 49 -13.10 16.93 16.00
N ARG A 50 -13.49 17.90 15.14
CA ARG A 50 -14.28 17.60 13.93
C ARG A 50 -13.60 16.57 13.03
N ALA A 51 -12.28 16.65 12.87
CA ALA A 51 -11.51 15.65 12.13
C ALA A 51 -11.64 14.25 12.75
N GLY A 52 -11.49 14.14 14.08
CA GLY A 52 -11.68 12.88 14.80
C GLY A 52 -13.10 12.34 14.70
N GLN A 53 -14.11 13.21 14.80
CA GLN A 53 -15.53 12.84 14.65
C GLN A 53 -15.83 12.32 13.24
N VAL A 54 -15.37 12.99 12.19
CA VAL A 54 -15.50 12.52 10.80
C VAL A 54 -14.85 11.15 10.62
N GLN A 55 -13.64 10.98 11.16
CA GLN A 55 -12.89 9.73 11.04
C GLN A 55 -13.57 8.58 11.81
N GLN A 56 -14.06 8.84 13.02
CA GLN A 56 -14.78 7.87 13.85
C GLN A 56 -16.10 7.47 13.21
N ARG A 57 -16.87 8.42 12.67
CA ARG A 57 -18.08 8.13 11.90
C ARG A 57 -17.77 7.16 10.76
N ALA A 58 -16.74 7.45 9.98
CA ALA A 58 -16.37 6.60 8.86
C ALA A 58 -15.91 5.20 9.31
N TRP A 59 -15.20 5.09 10.44
CA TRP A 59 -14.83 3.79 11.00
C TRP A 59 -16.04 2.95 11.40
N LEU A 60 -16.99 3.54 12.15
CA LEU A 60 -18.23 2.87 12.57
C LEU A 60 -19.07 2.40 11.37
N LEU A 61 -19.16 3.20 10.31
CA LEU A 61 -19.79 2.79 9.06
C LEU A 61 -19.00 1.67 8.38
N GLY A 62 -17.68 1.75 8.37
CA GLY A 62 -16.80 0.72 7.83
C GLY A 62 -16.95 -0.63 8.54
N GLU A 63 -17.09 -0.64 9.86
CA GLU A 63 -17.36 -1.85 10.65
C GLU A 63 -18.68 -2.50 10.23
N ARG A 64 -19.75 -1.71 10.10
CA ARG A 64 -21.05 -2.20 9.59
C ARG A 64 -20.98 -2.77 8.18
N LEU A 65 -20.10 -2.21 7.34
CA LEU A 65 -19.86 -2.66 5.97
C LEU A 65 -18.84 -3.81 5.87
N GLY A 66 -18.25 -4.24 6.99
CA GLY A 66 -17.23 -5.30 7.04
C GLY A 66 -15.86 -4.90 6.45
N LEU A 67 -15.58 -3.61 6.25
CA LEU A 67 -14.33 -3.15 5.61
C LEU A 67 -13.07 -3.46 6.44
N PRO A 68 -13.05 -3.25 7.78
CA PRO A 68 -11.90 -3.62 8.60
C PRO A 68 -11.58 -5.12 8.56
N ALA A 69 -12.61 -5.96 8.62
CA ALA A 69 -12.47 -7.41 8.54
C ALA A 69 -11.88 -7.84 7.18
N GLU A 70 -12.27 -7.18 6.10
CA GLU A 70 -11.71 -7.43 4.76
C GLU A 70 -10.24 -7.01 4.67
N LEU A 71 -9.84 -5.87 5.25
CA LEU A 71 -8.43 -5.46 5.34
C LEU A 71 -7.59 -6.47 6.14
N GLU A 72 -8.12 -6.99 7.23
CA GLU A 72 -7.44 -8.03 8.02
C GLU A 72 -7.29 -9.32 7.21
N ARG A 73 -8.34 -9.74 6.50
CA ARG A 73 -8.28 -10.90 5.61
C ARG A 73 -7.18 -10.75 4.56
N TRP A 74 -7.05 -9.57 3.96
CA TRP A 74 -5.97 -9.28 2.99
C TRP A 74 -4.57 -9.37 3.61
N ARG A 75 -4.41 -8.97 4.87
CA ARG A 75 -3.12 -9.10 5.58
C ARG A 75 -2.70 -10.57 5.69
N HIS A 76 -3.63 -11.47 5.97
CA HIS A 76 -3.35 -12.91 6.07
C HIS A 76 -3.12 -13.54 4.69
N LEU A 77 -4.03 -13.30 3.74
CA LEU A 77 -3.93 -13.85 2.39
C LEU A 77 -2.75 -13.30 1.60
N GLY A 78 -2.37 -12.05 1.85
CA GLY A 78 -1.24 -11.40 1.19
C GLY A 78 0.08 -12.13 1.43
N TRP A 79 0.29 -12.70 2.62
CA TRP A 79 1.46 -13.55 2.88
C TRP A 79 1.45 -14.82 2.05
N GLY A 80 0.29 -15.47 1.92
CA GLY A 80 0.11 -16.64 1.06
C GLY A 80 0.38 -16.32 -0.42
N VAL A 81 -0.12 -15.18 -0.91
CA VAL A 81 0.15 -14.68 -2.28
C VAL A 81 1.64 -14.41 -2.50
N VAL A 82 2.30 -13.73 -1.56
CA VAL A 82 3.75 -13.46 -1.64
C VAL A 82 4.55 -14.76 -1.67
N LEU A 83 4.21 -15.72 -0.81
CA LEU A 83 4.85 -17.04 -0.78
C LEU A 83 4.64 -17.80 -2.09
N ALA A 84 3.39 -17.89 -2.57
CA ALA A 84 3.05 -18.58 -3.80
C ALA A 84 3.75 -17.96 -5.03
N LEU A 85 3.76 -16.63 -5.13
CA LEU A 85 4.48 -15.93 -6.19
C LEU A 85 6.00 -16.10 -6.04
N GLY A 86 6.55 -16.11 -4.82
CA GLY A 86 7.96 -16.39 -4.56
C GLY A 86 8.38 -17.77 -5.06
N LEU A 87 7.60 -18.79 -4.70
CA LEU A 87 7.80 -20.16 -5.19
C LEU A 87 7.69 -20.22 -6.72
N LEU A 88 6.63 -19.64 -7.29
CA LEU A 88 6.43 -19.60 -8.74
C LEU A 88 7.63 -18.96 -9.45
N MET A 89 8.07 -17.78 -9.00
CA MET A 89 9.22 -17.09 -9.60
C MET A 89 10.52 -17.89 -9.45
N ALA A 90 10.74 -18.55 -8.31
CA ALA A 90 11.91 -19.41 -8.10
C ALA A 90 11.92 -20.58 -9.09
N PHE A 91 10.80 -21.30 -9.22
CA PHE A 91 10.69 -22.44 -10.12
C PHE A 91 10.71 -22.04 -11.59
N THR A 92 10.10 -20.90 -11.95
CA THR A 92 10.22 -20.36 -13.32
C THR A 92 11.67 -20.01 -13.64
N GLY A 93 12.39 -19.35 -12.73
CA GLY A 93 13.81 -19.02 -12.93
C GLY A 93 14.71 -20.27 -13.07
N LEU A 94 14.52 -21.26 -12.20
CA LEU A 94 15.23 -22.54 -12.26
C LEU A 94 14.90 -23.34 -13.53
N GLY A 95 13.63 -23.37 -13.94
CA GLY A 95 13.18 -24.04 -15.15
C GLY A 95 13.76 -23.41 -16.42
N LEU A 96 13.78 -22.07 -16.48
CA LEU A 96 14.39 -21.34 -17.60
C LEU A 96 15.89 -21.57 -17.66
N ALA A 97 16.59 -21.55 -16.52
CA ALA A 97 18.01 -21.87 -16.44
C ALA A 97 18.27 -23.28 -16.97
N ARG A 98 17.49 -24.28 -16.54
CA ARG A 98 17.63 -25.66 -17.03
C ARG A 98 17.38 -25.77 -18.55
N ALA A 99 16.40 -25.06 -19.09
CA ALA A 99 16.11 -25.07 -20.53
C ALA A 99 17.27 -24.52 -21.38
N VAL A 100 18.00 -23.53 -20.86
CA VAL A 100 19.18 -22.94 -21.55
C VAL A 100 20.43 -23.79 -21.39
N LEU A 101 20.51 -24.60 -20.32
CA LEU A 101 21.72 -25.36 -19.97
C LEU A 101 21.86 -26.73 -20.68
N GLY A 102 20.86 -27.19 -21.44
CA GLY A 102 20.95 -28.40 -22.26
C GLY A 102 20.87 -29.72 -21.48
N GLU A 103 20.90 -30.85 -22.21
CA GLU A 103 20.87 -32.19 -21.62
C GLU A 103 22.28 -32.67 -21.26
N GLY A 104 22.61 -32.69 -19.96
CA GLY A 104 23.92 -33.16 -19.49
C GLY A 104 24.23 -32.78 -18.03
N ARG A 105 25.42 -33.17 -17.57
CA ARG A 105 26.02 -32.70 -16.29
C ARG A 105 27.00 -31.54 -16.50
N SER A 106 27.02 -30.94 -17.69
CA SER A 106 27.76 -29.70 -17.97
C SER A 106 26.83 -28.49 -17.83
N ILE A 107 27.35 -27.41 -17.24
CA ILE A 107 26.62 -26.15 -17.08
C ILE A 107 27.48 -25.04 -17.68
N ASN A 108 26.99 -24.37 -18.72
CA ASN A 108 27.69 -23.21 -19.25
C ASN A 108 27.68 -22.07 -18.22
N ALA A 109 28.84 -21.70 -17.69
CA ALA A 109 28.97 -20.76 -16.58
C ALA A 109 28.44 -19.36 -16.92
N VAL A 110 28.72 -18.87 -18.13
CA VAL A 110 28.23 -17.56 -18.60
C VAL A 110 26.72 -17.60 -18.79
N ALA A 111 26.20 -18.64 -19.43
CA ALA A 111 24.76 -18.79 -19.65
C ALA A 111 23.99 -18.94 -18.33
N ALA A 112 24.54 -19.66 -17.35
CA ALA A 112 23.98 -19.76 -16.01
C ALA A 112 23.95 -18.39 -15.32
N PHE A 113 25.08 -17.66 -15.32
CA PHE A 113 25.15 -16.32 -14.74
C PHE A 113 24.12 -15.37 -15.38
N VAL A 114 24.09 -15.30 -16.71
CA VAL A 114 23.20 -14.39 -17.45
C VAL A 114 21.73 -14.78 -17.25
N SER A 115 21.40 -16.07 -17.27
CA SER A 115 20.03 -16.55 -17.05
C SER A 115 19.56 -16.26 -15.62
N LEU A 116 20.43 -16.42 -14.62
CA LEU A 116 20.09 -16.22 -13.21
C LEU A 116 20.04 -14.74 -12.80
N LEU A 117 20.79 -13.85 -13.47
CA LEU A 117 20.97 -12.46 -13.03
C LEU A 117 20.59 -11.40 -14.07
N GLY A 118 20.66 -11.71 -15.36
CA GLY A 118 20.48 -10.73 -16.45
C GLY A 118 19.12 -10.05 -16.42
N LEU A 119 18.03 -10.84 -16.40
CA LEU A 119 16.67 -10.29 -16.28
C LEU A 119 16.50 -9.50 -14.98
N HIS A 120 17.12 -9.94 -13.89
CA HIS A 120 17.04 -9.27 -12.61
C HIS A 120 17.72 -7.90 -12.63
N LEU A 121 18.84 -7.75 -13.34
CA LEU A 121 19.48 -6.47 -13.57
C LEU A 121 18.56 -5.52 -14.34
N VAL A 122 17.96 -5.97 -15.44
CA VAL A 122 17.00 -5.15 -16.22
C VAL A 122 15.84 -4.69 -15.35
N MET A 123 15.25 -5.60 -14.56
CA MET A 123 14.16 -5.24 -13.65
C MET A 123 14.59 -4.25 -12.56
N LEU A 124 15.84 -4.32 -12.07
CA LEU A 124 16.38 -3.34 -11.12
C LEU A 124 16.58 -1.97 -11.77
N LEU A 125 17.06 -1.92 -13.01
CA LEU A 125 17.19 -0.67 -13.76
C LEU A 125 15.83 -0.02 -14.03
N VAL A 126 14.82 -0.81 -14.40
CA VAL A 126 13.44 -0.33 -14.56
C VAL A 126 12.88 0.20 -13.24
N TRP A 127 13.13 -0.48 -12.13
CA TRP A 127 12.74 -0.04 -10.79
C TRP A 127 13.39 1.31 -10.44
N LEU A 128 14.71 1.42 -10.66
CA LEU A 128 15.48 2.63 -10.38
C LEU A 128 15.01 3.80 -11.25
N GLY A 129 14.85 3.58 -12.55
CA GLY A 129 14.30 4.56 -13.48
C GLY A 129 12.89 5.02 -13.08
N GLY A 130 12.03 4.10 -12.62
CA GLY A 130 10.70 4.43 -12.11
C GLY A 130 10.74 5.41 -10.93
N ILE A 131 11.67 5.21 -9.99
CA ILE A 131 11.87 6.14 -8.87
C ILE A 131 12.43 7.48 -9.34
N LEU A 132 13.46 7.47 -10.18
CA LEU A 132 14.15 8.69 -10.62
C LEU A 132 13.26 9.57 -11.50
N LEU A 133 12.43 8.97 -12.37
CA LEU A 133 11.63 9.70 -13.36
C LEU A 133 10.24 10.09 -12.84
N ALA A 134 9.57 9.21 -12.08
CA ALA A 134 8.19 9.43 -11.64
C ALA A 134 8.05 9.78 -10.14
N GLY A 135 9.11 9.59 -9.34
CA GLY A 135 9.15 9.96 -7.93
C GLY A 135 7.91 9.47 -7.16
N ARG A 136 7.22 10.40 -6.48
CA ARG A 136 6.01 10.09 -5.68
C ARG A 136 4.81 9.60 -6.51
N ARG A 137 4.79 9.85 -7.82
CA ARG A 137 3.71 9.41 -8.73
C ARG A 137 3.88 7.96 -9.17
N TRP A 138 5.05 7.38 -8.94
CA TRP A 138 5.34 6.01 -9.35
C TRP A 138 4.51 4.99 -8.57
N ALA A 139 3.82 4.11 -9.30
CA ALA A 139 3.01 3.05 -8.73
C ALA A 139 3.82 1.81 -8.29
N GLY A 140 5.13 1.80 -8.59
CA GLY A 140 6.03 0.71 -8.30
C GLY A 140 5.95 -0.47 -9.28
N PRO A 141 6.66 -1.57 -8.98
CA PRO A 141 6.84 -2.70 -9.89
C PRO A 141 5.56 -3.46 -10.19
N LEU A 142 5.48 -4.02 -11.41
CA LEU A 142 4.32 -4.80 -11.86
C LEU A 142 4.04 -6.00 -10.96
N LEU A 143 5.08 -6.73 -10.53
CA LEU A 143 4.91 -7.91 -9.67
C LEU A 143 4.29 -7.56 -8.31
N GLY A 144 4.71 -6.46 -7.68
CA GLY A 144 4.12 -6.00 -6.43
C GLY A 144 2.68 -5.52 -6.59
N ARG A 145 2.37 -4.87 -7.72
CA ARG A 145 1.00 -4.47 -8.06
C ARG A 145 0.10 -5.68 -8.34
N ALA A 146 0.61 -6.69 -9.05
CA ALA A 146 -0.08 -7.93 -9.33
C ALA A 146 -0.37 -8.69 -8.03
N ALA A 147 0.61 -8.81 -7.13
CA ALA A 147 0.42 -9.42 -5.82
C ALA A 147 -0.68 -8.72 -4.99
N LEU A 148 -0.68 -7.39 -4.96
CA LEU A 148 -1.74 -6.62 -4.29
C LEU A 148 -3.12 -6.86 -4.92
N ALA A 149 -3.20 -6.81 -6.25
CA ALA A 149 -4.45 -7.05 -6.97
C ALA A 149 -4.96 -8.48 -6.75
N LEU A 150 -4.06 -9.47 -6.75
CA LEU A 150 -4.38 -10.87 -6.54
C LEU A 150 -4.89 -11.10 -5.11
N THR A 151 -4.25 -10.48 -4.11
CA THR A 151 -4.69 -10.53 -2.70
C THR A 151 -6.13 -10.06 -2.53
N ALA A 152 -6.51 -9.00 -3.25
CA ALA A 152 -7.86 -8.43 -3.18
C ALA A 152 -8.90 -9.15 -4.06
N ARG A 153 -8.47 -9.97 -5.04
CA ARG A 153 -9.35 -10.61 -6.03
C ARG A 153 -9.53 -12.12 -5.84
N LEU A 154 -8.58 -12.80 -5.22
CA LEU A 154 -8.63 -14.25 -5.00
C LEU A 154 -9.72 -14.74 -4.03
N PRO A 155 -10.14 -14.02 -2.99
CA PRO A 155 -11.16 -14.54 -2.09
C PRO A 155 -12.49 -14.77 -2.84
N LEU A 156 -12.93 -16.03 -2.93
CA LEU A 156 -14.24 -16.39 -3.49
C LEU A 156 -15.37 -15.77 -2.66
N GLU A 157 -15.19 -15.67 -1.34
CA GLU A 157 -16.12 -15.03 -0.39
C GLU A 157 -15.77 -13.56 -0.12
N ARG A 158 -15.30 -12.83 -1.14
CA ARG A 158 -14.99 -11.40 -0.99
C ARG A 158 -16.27 -10.60 -0.66
N GLY A 159 -16.14 -9.65 0.27
CA GLY A 159 -17.24 -8.72 0.55
C GLY A 159 -17.64 -7.90 -0.68
N PRO A 160 -18.88 -7.39 -0.74
CA PRO A 160 -19.39 -6.64 -1.90
C PRO A 160 -18.54 -5.41 -2.24
N HIS A 161 -17.90 -4.81 -1.22
CA HIS A 161 -17.08 -3.60 -1.36
C HIS A 161 -15.57 -3.87 -1.50
N ALA A 162 -15.12 -5.12 -1.67
CA ALA A 162 -13.69 -5.45 -1.73
C ALA A 162 -12.93 -4.70 -2.84
N LEU A 163 -13.55 -4.49 -4.01
CA LEU A 163 -12.93 -3.73 -5.10
C LEU A 163 -12.88 -2.22 -4.80
N THR A 164 -13.93 -1.66 -4.20
CA THR A 164 -13.96 -0.26 -3.74
C THR A 164 -12.89 -0.03 -2.67
N LEU A 165 -12.71 -0.99 -1.77
CA LEU A 165 -11.64 -0.97 -0.78
C LEU A 165 -10.26 -0.99 -1.43
N LEU A 166 -10.07 -1.76 -2.52
CA LEU A 166 -8.78 -1.82 -3.25
C LEU A 166 -8.49 -0.50 -3.95
N GLN A 167 -9.51 0.09 -4.58
CA GLN A 167 -9.41 1.42 -5.18
C GLN A 167 -9.03 2.46 -4.13
N SER A 168 -9.67 2.41 -2.95
CA SER A 168 -9.40 3.33 -1.85
C SER A 168 -8.00 3.15 -1.27
N PHE A 169 -7.59 1.90 -1.05
CA PHE A 169 -6.25 1.55 -0.60
C PHE A 169 -5.18 2.11 -1.54
N THR A 170 -5.32 1.85 -2.84
CA THR A 170 -4.36 2.35 -3.83
C THR A 170 -4.39 3.87 -3.98
N ALA A 171 -5.56 4.51 -3.88
CA ALA A 171 -5.71 5.96 -3.97
C ALA A 171 -5.08 6.69 -2.76
N VAL A 172 -5.35 6.22 -1.54
CA VAL A 172 -4.74 6.76 -0.31
C VAL A 172 -3.21 6.64 -0.36
N LEU A 173 -2.69 5.47 -0.74
CA LEU A 173 -1.24 5.27 -0.85
C LEU A 173 -0.61 6.11 -1.96
N ARG A 174 -1.30 6.31 -3.08
CA ARG A 174 -0.80 7.15 -4.18
C ARG A 174 -0.71 8.62 -3.77
N ARG A 175 -1.74 9.16 -3.10
CA ARG A 175 -1.74 10.54 -2.57
C ARG A 175 -0.56 10.79 -1.64
N GLN A 176 -0.20 9.81 -0.83
CA GLN A 176 0.94 9.91 0.09
C GLN A 176 2.29 9.54 -0.52
N GLY A 177 2.35 9.15 -1.80
CA GLY A 177 3.59 8.68 -2.44
C GLY A 177 4.14 7.39 -1.84
N LEU A 178 3.27 6.55 -1.26
CA LEU A 178 3.62 5.29 -0.60
C LEU A 178 3.37 4.05 -1.45
N LEU A 179 2.55 4.17 -2.50
CA LEU A 179 2.18 3.03 -3.34
C LEU A 179 3.41 2.34 -3.94
N GLY A 180 4.34 3.11 -4.52
CA GLY A 180 5.57 2.57 -5.10
C GLY A 180 6.50 1.90 -4.07
N TRP A 181 6.52 2.39 -2.82
CA TRP A 181 7.31 1.77 -1.75
C TRP A 181 6.69 0.47 -1.27
N LEU A 182 5.36 0.39 -1.14
CA LEU A 182 4.68 -0.85 -0.78
C LEU A 182 4.84 -1.92 -1.85
N THR A 183 4.52 -1.60 -3.10
CA THR A 183 4.64 -2.56 -4.21
C THR A 183 6.11 -2.91 -4.48
N GLY A 184 7.03 -1.96 -4.24
CA GLY A 184 8.47 -2.21 -4.19
C GLY A 184 8.84 -3.24 -3.12
N ALA A 185 8.41 -3.04 -1.86
CA ALA A 185 8.68 -3.97 -0.76
C ALA A 185 8.15 -5.37 -1.07
N VAL A 186 6.90 -5.48 -1.55
CA VAL A 186 6.31 -6.76 -1.93
C VAL A 186 7.12 -7.43 -3.05
N SER A 187 7.45 -6.69 -4.12
CA SER A 187 8.22 -7.25 -5.23
C SER A 187 9.62 -7.68 -4.81
N HIS A 188 10.34 -6.86 -4.04
CA HIS A 188 11.68 -7.22 -3.55
C HIS A 188 11.63 -8.39 -2.56
N GLY A 189 10.58 -8.50 -1.74
CA GLY A 189 10.34 -9.65 -0.86
C GLY A 189 10.17 -10.94 -1.64
N ILE A 190 9.33 -10.92 -2.68
CA ILE A 190 9.13 -12.07 -3.59
C ILE A 190 10.47 -12.47 -4.23
N TRP A 191 11.23 -11.52 -4.76
CA TRP A 191 12.53 -11.81 -5.38
C TRP A 191 13.59 -12.28 -4.38
N THR A 192 13.62 -11.73 -3.17
CA THR A 192 14.52 -12.15 -2.09
C THR A 192 14.25 -13.62 -1.75
N LEU A 193 12.97 -13.96 -1.54
CA LEU A 193 12.56 -15.34 -1.29
C LEU A 193 12.93 -16.26 -2.45
N ALA A 194 12.69 -15.83 -3.70
CA ALA A 194 13.06 -16.61 -4.87
C ALA A 194 14.58 -16.87 -4.93
N PHE A 195 15.42 -15.86 -4.68
CA PHE A 195 16.87 -16.03 -4.64
C PHE A 195 17.35 -16.93 -3.49
N VAL A 196 16.71 -16.86 -2.31
CA VAL A 196 17.00 -17.80 -1.22
C VAL A 196 16.72 -19.24 -1.65
N ILE A 197 15.57 -19.48 -2.28
CA ILE A 197 15.21 -20.82 -2.79
C ILE A 197 16.19 -21.25 -3.88
N THR A 198 16.50 -20.39 -4.85
CA THR A 198 17.47 -20.67 -5.91
C THR A 198 18.83 -21.02 -5.34
N LEU A 199 19.34 -20.29 -4.34
CA LEU A 199 20.60 -20.60 -3.67
C LEU A 199 20.53 -21.95 -2.92
N ALA A 200 19.42 -22.25 -2.24
CA ALA A 200 19.25 -23.54 -1.58
C ALA A 200 19.26 -24.71 -2.58
N VAL A 201 18.59 -24.55 -3.73
CA VAL A 201 18.57 -25.55 -4.81
C VAL A 201 19.96 -25.70 -5.45
N LEU A 202 20.67 -24.60 -5.72
CA LEU A 202 22.04 -24.65 -6.24
C LEU A 202 22.99 -25.32 -5.25
N ALA A 203 22.91 -24.97 -3.97
CA ALA A 203 23.73 -25.58 -2.92
C ALA A 203 23.47 -27.08 -2.79
N PHE A 204 22.19 -27.50 -2.81
CA PHE A 204 21.82 -28.91 -2.84
C PHE A 204 22.37 -29.59 -4.09
N GLY A 205 22.18 -28.99 -5.27
CA GLY A 205 22.69 -29.52 -6.54
C GLY A 205 24.20 -29.72 -6.52
N PHE A 206 24.98 -28.73 -6.11
CA PHE A 206 26.44 -28.81 -6.04
C PHE A 206 26.96 -29.70 -4.91
N ALA A 207 26.18 -29.94 -3.86
CA ALA A 207 26.56 -30.84 -2.77
C ALA A 207 26.47 -32.33 -3.18
N PHE A 208 25.47 -32.69 -4.00
CA PHE A 208 25.18 -34.09 -4.34
C PHE A 208 25.53 -34.46 -5.79
N HIS A 209 25.80 -33.49 -6.65
CA HIS A 209 26.15 -33.72 -8.04
C HIS A 209 27.41 -32.97 -8.44
N ALA A 210 28.34 -33.70 -9.06
CA ALA A 210 29.49 -33.11 -9.75
C ALA A 210 29.01 -32.51 -11.08
N TYR A 211 28.73 -31.22 -11.08
CA TYR A 211 28.46 -30.44 -12.28
C TYR A 211 29.77 -29.90 -12.84
N ALA A 212 30.04 -30.17 -14.12
CA ALA A 212 31.16 -29.56 -14.81
C ALA A 212 30.72 -28.19 -15.32
N LEU A 213 31.17 -27.10 -14.69
CA LEU A 213 30.97 -25.79 -15.27
C LEU A 213 31.93 -25.61 -16.46
N THR A 214 31.35 -25.41 -17.64
CA THR A 214 32.09 -25.23 -18.90
C THR A 214 31.93 -23.80 -19.42
N TRP A 215 32.82 -23.40 -20.32
CA TRP A 215 32.66 -22.16 -21.09
C TRP A 215 32.69 -22.52 -22.57
N GLU A 216 31.57 -23.02 -23.08
CA GLU A 216 31.42 -23.35 -24.50
C GLU A 216 30.79 -22.15 -25.22
N THR A 217 31.61 -21.40 -25.95
CA THR A 217 31.13 -20.26 -26.73
C THR A 217 31.83 -20.20 -28.07
N THR A 218 31.08 -20.06 -29.16
CA THR A 218 31.65 -19.95 -30.51
C THR A 218 32.26 -18.57 -30.78
N ILE A 219 31.78 -17.53 -30.07
CA ILE A 219 32.11 -16.12 -30.35
C ILE A 219 33.13 -15.55 -29.35
N LEU A 220 33.10 -15.98 -28.08
CA LEU A 220 33.87 -15.35 -27.02
C LEU A 220 35.22 -16.06 -26.82
N SER A 221 36.28 -15.29 -26.61
CA SER A 221 37.63 -15.81 -26.42
C SER A 221 37.90 -16.23 -24.96
N ALA A 222 38.89 -17.10 -24.76
CA ALA A 222 39.35 -17.49 -23.41
C ALA A 222 39.72 -16.27 -22.54
N GLY A 223 40.40 -15.28 -23.13
CA GLY A 223 40.78 -14.05 -22.44
C GLY A 223 39.58 -13.18 -22.04
N PHE A 224 38.49 -13.19 -22.83
CA PHE A 224 37.23 -12.57 -22.41
C PHE A 224 36.67 -13.27 -21.18
N PHE A 225 36.60 -14.60 -21.22
CA PHE A 225 36.00 -15.39 -20.14
C PHE A 225 36.79 -15.26 -18.83
N GLN A 226 38.13 -15.26 -18.88
CA GLN A 226 38.96 -14.98 -17.71
C GLN A 226 38.64 -13.60 -17.10
N ARG A 227 38.56 -12.55 -17.92
CA ARG A 227 38.19 -11.20 -17.44
C ARG A 227 36.77 -11.16 -16.88
N PHE A 228 35.84 -11.87 -17.50
CA PHE A 228 34.46 -11.96 -17.04
C PHE A 228 34.39 -12.57 -15.64
N VAL A 229 35.07 -13.69 -15.40
CA VAL A 229 35.09 -14.36 -14.08
C VAL A 229 35.80 -13.52 -13.03
N GLN A 230 36.89 -12.84 -13.38
CA GLN A 230 37.57 -11.93 -12.45
C GLN A 230 36.69 -10.73 -12.07
N LEU A 231 36.04 -10.09 -13.05
CA LEU A 231 35.17 -8.94 -12.82
C LEU A 231 33.95 -9.31 -11.98
N THR A 232 33.26 -10.39 -12.36
CA THR A 232 32.07 -10.89 -11.65
C THR A 232 32.44 -11.57 -10.33
N GLY A 233 33.66 -12.08 -10.18
CA GLY A 233 34.17 -12.64 -8.95
C GLY A 233 34.61 -11.61 -7.92
N ALA A 234 34.78 -10.34 -8.29
CA ALA A 234 35.33 -9.30 -7.40
C ALA A 234 34.50 -9.10 -6.12
N LEU A 235 33.17 -8.92 -6.22
CA LEU A 235 32.32 -8.78 -5.02
C LEU A 235 32.16 -10.11 -4.26
N PRO A 236 31.91 -11.26 -4.91
CA PRO A 236 31.92 -12.56 -4.23
C PRO A 236 33.19 -12.84 -3.43
N ALA A 237 34.37 -12.48 -3.97
CA ALA A 237 35.65 -12.68 -3.29
C ALA A 237 35.73 -11.88 -1.98
N LEU A 238 35.21 -10.63 -1.95
CA LEU A 238 35.14 -9.84 -0.72
C LEU A 238 34.24 -10.47 0.35
N LEU A 239 33.29 -11.31 -0.06
CA LEU A 239 32.41 -12.08 0.83
C LEU A 239 33.02 -13.45 1.21
N GLY A 240 34.24 -13.76 0.77
CA GLY A 240 34.94 -15.00 1.07
C GLY A 240 34.63 -16.17 0.14
N PHE A 241 33.96 -15.94 -1.00
CA PHE A 241 33.73 -16.99 -1.99
C PHE A 241 35.00 -17.25 -2.82
N ALA A 242 35.30 -18.52 -3.07
CA ALA A 242 36.36 -18.90 -3.99
C ALA A 242 36.02 -18.42 -5.41
N VAL A 243 37.02 -17.89 -6.11
CA VAL A 243 36.92 -17.44 -7.50
C VAL A 243 37.95 -18.20 -8.32
N PRO A 244 37.57 -18.87 -9.42
CA PRO A 244 38.49 -19.57 -10.30
C PRO A 244 39.61 -18.66 -10.79
N ASP A 245 40.85 -19.12 -10.62
CA ASP A 245 42.02 -18.41 -11.11
C ASP A 245 42.25 -18.62 -12.62
N ALA A 246 43.29 -18.01 -13.17
CA ALA A 246 43.59 -18.13 -14.60
C ALA A 246 43.88 -19.58 -15.02
N ALA A 247 44.49 -20.40 -14.14
CA ALA A 247 44.80 -21.79 -14.42
C ALA A 247 43.53 -22.66 -14.44
N ALA A 248 42.62 -22.43 -13.50
CA ALA A 248 41.31 -23.09 -13.46
C ALA A 248 40.48 -22.76 -14.72
N VAL A 249 40.50 -21.50 -15.18
CA VAL A 249 39.84 -21.08 -16.42
C VAL A 249 40.43 -21.79 -17.66
N GLN A 250 41.75 -21.90 -17.74
CA GLN A 250 42.40 -22.64 -18.83
C GLN A 250 42.11 -24.14 -18.77
N GLY A 251 42.07 -24.73 -17.57
CA GLY A 251 41.72 -26.14 -17.36
C GLY A 251 40.33 -26.51 -17.88
N VAL A 252 39.36 -25.61 -17.75
CA VAL A 252 38.01 -25.79 -18.33
C VAL A 252 38.04 -25.73 -19.86
N GLY A 253 38.86 -24.84 -20.44
CA GLY A 253 39.04 -24.74 -21.89
C GLY A 253 39.65 -26.00 -22.49
N ASN A 254 40.61 -26.60 -21.78
CA ASN A 254 41.25 -27.86 -22.19
C ASN A 254 40.31 -29.07 -22.01
N ALA A 255 39.37 -29.01 -21.07
CA ALA A 255 38.38 -30.08 -20.89
C ALA A 255 37.35 -30.14 -22.01
N ALA A 256 37.02 -29.00 -22.65
CA ALA A 256 36.25 -29.00 -23.89
C ALA A 256 36.99 -29.71 -25.05
N ALA A 257 38.32 -29.87 -24.95
CA ALA A 257 39.14 -30.64 -25.89
C ALA A 257 39.33 -32.12 -25.47
N GLY A 258 38.54 -32.64 -24.53
CA GLY A 258 38.51 -34.06 -24.16
C GLY A 258 39.32 -34.44 -22.90
N ALA A 259 39.91 -33.48 -22.19
CA ALA A 259 40.60 -33.75 -20.91
C ALA A 259 39.62 -33.76 -19.72
N ALA A 260 39.85 -34.63 -18.73
CA ALA A 260 39.05 -34.63 -17.51
C ALA A 260 39.33 -33.39 -16.64
N GLN A 261 38.30 -32.68 -16.20
CA GLN A 261 38.47 -31.54 -15.28
C GLN A 261 38.80 -31.98 -13.84
N PRO A 262 39.77 -31.34 -13.17
CA PRO A 262 40.02 -31.56 -11.75
C PRO A 262 38.81 -31.21 -10.87
N LEU A 263 38.53 -32.03 -9.85
CA LEU A 263 37.45 -31.80 -8.87
C LEU A 263 37.60 -30.49 -8.09
N ALA A 264 38.84 -30.07 -7.80
CA ALA A 264 39.11 -28.79 -7.13
C ALA A 264 38.62 -27.59 -7.95
N SER A 265 38.82 -27.63 -9.28
CA SER A 265 38.28 -26.62 -10.21
C SER A 265 36.75 -26.56 -10.13
N GLN A 266 36.07 -27.72 -10.19
CA GLN A 266 34.60 -27.77 -10.14
C GLN A 266 34.01 -27.15 -8.87
N ARG A 267 34.67 -27.35 -7.72
CA ARG A 267 34.28 -26.74 -6.45
C ARG A 267 34.39 -25.22 -6.49
N GLU A 268 35.47 -24.67 -7.03
CA GLU A 268 35.65 -23.21 -7.15
C GLU A 268 34.60 -22.57 -8.03
N TRP A 269 34.24 -23.22 -9.14
CA TRP A 269 33.17 -22.76 -10.02
C TRP A 269 31.79 -22.75 -9.36
N ALA A 270 31.47 -23.77 -8.57
CA ALA A 270 30.24 -23.82 -7.80
C ALA A 270 30.16 -22.67 -6.79
N TRP A 271 31.24 -22.44 -6.02
CA TRP A 271 31.31 -21.32 -5.07
C TRP A 271 31.25 -19.97 -5.78
N TRP A 272 31.94 -19.79 -6.90
CA TRP A 272 31.87 -18.55 -7.68
C TRP A 272 30.44 -18.25 -8.15
N LEU A 273 29.73 -19.23 -8.72
CA LEU A 273 28.37 -19.01 -9.20
C LEU A 273 27.41 -18.70 -8.06
N MET A 274 27.48 -19.45 -6.95
CA MET A 274 26.67 -19.18 -5.76
C MET A 274 26.98 -17.79 -5.17
N GLY A 275 28.25 -17.41 -5.12
CA GLY A 275 28.71 -16.10 -4.67
C GLY A 275 28.18 -14.98 -5.55
N CYS A 276 28.18 -15.15 -6.87
CA CYS A 276 27.56 -14.22 -7.82
C CYS A 276 26.06 -14.06 -7.58
N VAL A 277 25.32 -15.16 -7.44
CA VAL A 277 23.87 -15.13 -7.16
C VAL A 277 23.57 -14.43 -5.84
N LEU A 278 24.40 -14.67 -4.81
CA LEU A 278 24.30 -13.99 -3.53
C LEU A 278 24.58 -12.48 -3.66
N ALA A 279 25.73 -12.12 -4.23
CA ALA A 279 26.24 -10.75 -4.25
C ALA A 279 25.45 -9.81 -5.18
N TYR A 280 25.02 -10.32 -6.34
CA TYR A 280 24.34 -9.51 -7.36
C TYR A 280 22.83 -9.76 -7.43
N GLY A 281 22.35 -10.87 -6.88
CA GLY A 281 20.92 -11.23 -6.83
C GLY A 281 20.31 -10.97 -5.46
N LEU A 282 20.68 -11.79 -4.48
CA LEU A 282 20.03 -11.79 -3.16
C LEU A 282 20.29 -10.49 -2.38
N LEU A 283 21.56 -10.09 -2.20
CA LEU A 283 21.90 -8.94 -1.37
C LEU A 283 21.27 -7.63 -1.87
N PRO A 284 21.35 -7.27 -3.18
CA PRO A 284 20.71 -6.05 -3.67
C PRO A 284 19.19 -6.08 -3.46
N ARG A 285 18.54 -7.24 -3.67
CA ARG A 285 17.09 -7.38 -3.45
C ARG A 285 16.72 -7.24 -1.98
N ALA A 286 17.50 -7.84 -1.07
CA ALA A 286 17.28 -7.72 0.37
C ALA A 286 17.49 -6.28 0.86
N LEU A 287 18.54 -5.59 0.40
CA LEU A 287 18.79 -4.19 0.75
C LEU A 287 17.66 -3.27 0.25
N LEU A 288 17.18 -3.48 -0.98
CA LEU A 288 16.07 -2.72 -1.53
C LEU A 288 14.74 -3.04 -0.84
N LEU A 289 14.52 -4.30 -0.42
CA LEU A 289 13.40 -4.67 0.45
C LEU A 289 13.45 -3.85 1.75
N LEU A 290 14.59 -3.82 2.44
CA LEU A 290 14.76 -3.06 3.67
C LEU A 290 14.54 -1.55 3.46
N LEU A 291 15.09 -0.99 2.39
CA LEU A 291 14.86 0.41 2.00
C LEU A 291 13.37 0.70 1.77
N SER A 292 12.69 -0.15 0.99
CA SER A 292 11.26 -0.03 0.71
C SER A 292 10.42 -0.15 1.98
N LEU A 293 10.74 -1.10 2.86
CA LEU A 293 10.08 -1.26 4.15
C LEU A 293 10.31 -0.05 5.05
N TRP A 294 11.52 0.48 5.13
CA TRP A 294 11.80 1.66 5.95
C TRP A 294 11.00 2.88 5.47
N ARG A 295 10.99 3.13 4.15
CA ARG A 295 10.20 4.21 3.54
C ARG A 295 8.69 4.02 3.75
N TRP A 296 8.22 2.78 3.65
CA TRP A 296 6.84 2.40 3.94
C TRP A 296 6.45 2.68 5.39
N HIS A 297 7.23 2.19 6.37
CA HIS A 297 6.95 2.40 7.79
C HIS A 297 7.01 3.86 8.19
N GLY A 298 8.02 4.61 7.72
CA GLY A 298 8.12 6.05 7.94
C GLY A 298 6.95 6.81 7.31
N GLY A 299 6.44 6.35 6.17
CA GLY A 299 5.28 6.90 5.49
C GLY A 299 3.95 6.66 6.21
N ARG A 300 3.73 5.44 6.69
CA ARG A 300 2.48 5.07 7.38
C ARG A 300 2.24 5.90 8.64
N ARG A 301 3.28 6.25 9.37
CA ARG A 301 3.17 7.08 10.58
C ARG A 301 2.60 8.47 10.28
N ARG A 302 2.82 9.00 9.07
CA ARG A 302 2.31 10.31 8.65
C ARG A 302 0.83 10.34 8.30
N LEU A 303 0.19 9.17 8.17
CA LEU A 303 -1.25 9.07 7.89
C LEU A 303 -2.13 9.37 9.12
N ALA A 304 -1.55 9.39 10.33
CA ALA A 304 -2.31 9.63 11.55
C ALA A 304 -2.92 11.04 11.56
N GLY A 305 -4.23 11.14 11.79
CA GLY A 305 -4.94 12.41 11.93
C GLY A 305 -5.09 13.25 10.65
N GLN A 306 -4.73 12.72 9.47
CA GLN A 306 -4.86 13.45 8.20
C GLN A 306 -6.28 13.32 7.63
N VAL A 307 -7.18 14.20 8.06
CA VAL A 307 -8.48 14.43 7.41
C VAL A 307 -8.39 15.75 6.65
N ASP A 308 -8.66 15.73 5.34
CA ASP A 308 -8.72 16.94 4.55
C ASP A 308 -10.03 17.69 4.84
N MET A 309 -9.96 18.65 5.75
CA MET A 309 -11.11 19.47 6.15
C MET A 309 -11.61 20.39 5.01
N ALA A 310 -10.83 20.57 3.95
CA ALA A 310 -11.25 21.31 2.77
C ALA A 310 -12.02 20.45 1.76
N ASP A 311 -12.05 19.12 1.90
CA ASP A 311 -12.84 18.25 1.03
C ASP A 311 -14.34 18.60 1.14
N PRO A 312 -15.05 18.89 0.04
CA PRO A 312 -16.49 19.13 0.04
C PRO A 312 -17.32 18.03 0.70
N TYR A 313 -16.91 16.76 0.58
CA TYR A 313 -17.55 15.64 1.28
C TYR A 313 -17.39 15.78 2.80
N VAL A 314 -16.18 16.05 3.28
CA VAL A 314 -15.91 16.25 4.72
C VAL A 314 -16.68 17.45 5.25
N ARG A 315 -16.72 18.57 4.50
CA ARG A 315 -17.48 19.78 4.89
C ARG A 315 -18.98 19.50 5.08
N ARG A 316 -19.59 18.65 4.25
CA ARG A 316 -20.99 18.23 4.42
C ARG A 316 -21.20 17.45 5.73
N ILE A 317 -20.26 16.58 6.09
CA ILE A 317 -20.33 15.84 7.36
C ILE A 317 -20.13 16.76 8.55
N VAL A 318 -19.18 17.70 8.47
CA VAL A 318 -18.94 18.71 9.51
C VAL A 318 -20.18 19.55 9.76
N ALA A 319 -20.85 20.04 8.72
CA ALA A 319 -22.10 20.81 8.89
C ALA A 319 -23.20 20.01 9.62
N ARG A 320 -23.27 18.69 9.40
CA ARG A 320 -24.20 17.80 10.10
C ARG A 320 -23.79 17.56 11.55
N LEU A 321 -22.49 17.53 11.85
CA LEU A 321 -21.96 17.46 13.21
C LEU A 321 -22.19 18.77 13.98
N ASP A 322 -22.04 19.93 13.31
CA ASP A 322 -22.32 21.25 13.90
C ASP A 322 -23.81 21.37 14.28
N ALA A 323 -24.71 20.79 13.49
CA ALA A 323 -26.14 20.74 13.81
C ALA A 323 -26.49 19.87 15.05
N LEU A 324 -25.54 19.07 15.57
CA LEU A 324 -25.70 18.32 16.81
C LEU A 324 -25.25 19.11 18.04
N GLU A 325 -24.62 20.28 17.87
CA GLU A 325 -24.25 21.11 19.00
C GLU A 325 -25.49 21.55 19.78
N PRO A 326 -25.48 21.45 21.12
CA PRO A 326 -26.53 22.03 21.93
C PRO A 326 -26.68 23.51 21.59
N PRO A 327 -27.91 24.06 21.57
CA PRO A 327 -28.10 25.48 21.35
C PRO A 327 -27.25 26.28 22.34
N PRO A 328 -26.56 27.34 21.89
CA PRO A 328 -25.62 28.09 22.73
C PRO A 328 -26.32 28.55 23.99
N GLN A 329 -25.82 28.13 25.15
CA GLN A 329 -26.33 28.61 26.43
C GLN A 329 -25.87 30.05 26.62
N VAL A 330 -26.82 30.97 26.76
CA VAL A 330 -26.53 32.37 27.11
C VAL A 330 -26.12 32.40 28.58
N ILE A 331 -24.81 32.50 28.84
CA ILE A 331 -24.24 32.49 30.20
C ILE A 331 -24.46 33.84 30.91
N ASP A 332 -24.63 34.92 30.15
CA ASP A 332 -24.95 36.25 30.67
C ASP A 332 -26.10 36.89 29.88
N PRO A 333 -27.37 36.59 30.24
CA PRO A 333 -28.50 37.28 29.65
C PRO A 333 -28.50 38.73 30.16
N GLU A 334 -28.34 39.69 29.25
CA GLU A 334 -28.47 41.12 29.56
C GLU A 334 -29.81 41.36 30.27
N ARG A 335 -29.76 41.66 31.58
CA ARG A 335 -30.94 42.00 32.37
C ARG A 335 -31.35 43.44 32.06
N ARG A 336 -31.90 43.67 30.87
CA ARG A 336 -32.60 44.92 30.61
C ARG A 336 -33.88 44.92 31.45
N PRO A 337 -34.12 45.92 32.32
CA PRO A 337 -35.40 46.02 33.01
C PRO A 337 -36.51 46.10 31.96
N ALA A 338 -37.52 45.24 32.11
CA ALA A 338 -38.63 45.12 31.19
C ALA A 338 -39.47 46.42 31.21
N VAL A 339 -39.06 47.42 30.45
CA VAL A 339 -39.97 48.44 29.94
C VAL A 339 -40.39 47.97 28.56
N ALA A 340 -41.18 46.91 28.53
CA ALA A 340 -41.95 46.55 27.35
C ALA A 340 -43.31 47.25 27.46
N PRO A 341 -43.76 48.04 26.47
CA PRO A 341 -45.19 48.31 26.36
C PRO A 341 -45.88 46.95 26.23
N ALA A 342 -47.00 46.76 26.95
CA ALA A 342 -47.76 45.54 26.95
C ALA A 342 -48.24 45.22 25.52
N VAL A 343 -47.47 44.40 24.80
CA VAL A 343 -47.97 43.73 23.59
C VAL A 343 -48.80 42.56 24.11
N PRO A 344 -50.12 42.50 23.83
CA PRO A 344 -50.94 41.39 24.27
C PRO A 344 -50.38 40.11 23.67
N ARG A 345 -49.95 39.21 24.56
CA ARG A 345 -49.53 37.86 24.23
C ARG A 345 -50.78 37.10 23.76
N ARG A 346 -51.08 37.17 22.47
CA ARG A 346 -52.12 36.35 21.85
C ARG A 346 -51.70 34.89 21.94
N ALA A 347 -52.52 34.12 22.64
CA ALA A 347 -52.48 32.67 22.59
C ALA A 347 -52.89 32.23 21.17
N SER A 348 -51.94 32.06 20.26
CA SER A 348 -52.23 31.45 18.96
C SER A 348 -52.47 29.95 19.17
N GLN A 349 -53.74 29.51 19.18
CA GLN A 349 -54.13 28.11 19.23
C GLN A 349 -54.17 27.42 17.85
N ALA A 350 -53.45 27.91 16.84
CA ALA A 350 -53.36 27.23 15.56
C ALA A 350 -51.93 27.23 15.02
N ALA A 351 -51.50 26.06 14.53
CA ALA A 351 -50.24 25.92 13.80
C ALA A 351 -50.29 26.75 12.50
N PRO A 352 -49.16 27.33 12.05
CA PRO A 352 -49.10 28.02 10.77
C PRO A 352 -49.59 27.10 9.64
N GLY A 353 -50.61 27.52 8.88
CA GLY A 353 -51.15 26.78 7.72
C GLY A 353 -52.48 26.05 7.93
N ALA A 354 -53.20 26.30 9.03
CA ALA A 354 -54.55 25.76 9.23
C ALA A 354 -55.58 26.36 8.23
N PRO A 355 -56.59 25.59 7.78
CA PRO A 355 -57.67 26.12 6.93
C PRO A 355 -58.34 27.32 7.59
N GLY A 356 -58.34 28.48 6.93
CA GLY A 356 -58.89 29.73 7.45
C GLY A 356 -57.85 30.71 8.03
N SER A 357 -56.56 30.35 8.11
CA SER A 357 -55.50 31.31 8.46
C SER A 357 -55.05 32.11 7.24
N LEU A 358 -55.25 33.42 7.24
CA LEU A 358 -54.73 34.33 6.22
C LEU A 358 -53.33 34.81 6.63
N ALA A 359 -52.32 34.55 5.81
CA ALA A 359 -50.98 35.13 5.95
C ALA A 359 -50.67 35.97 4.72
N VAL A 360 -50.24 37.22 4.91
CA VAL A 360 -49.86 38.12 3.83
C VAL A 360 -48.37 38.43 3.95
N VAL A 361 -47.62 38.18 2.89
CA VAL A 361 -46.17 38.42 2.82
C VAL A 361 -45.90 39.48 1.76
N GLY A 362 -45.22 40.56 2.16
CA GLY A 362 -44.77 41.60 1.26
C GLY A 362 -43.32 41.35 0.87
N PHE A 363 -43.04 41.25 -0.44
CA PHE A 363 -41.68 41.11 -0.96
C PHE A 363 -41.40 42.28 -1.91
N GLU A 364 -40.28 42.98 -1.69
CA GLU A 364 -39.85 44.14 -2.49
C GLU A 364 -40.93 45.22 -2.70
N LEU A 365 -41.64 45.56 -1.61
CA LEU A 365 -42.65 46.62 -1.66
C LEU A 365 -41.98 47.99 -1.88
N PRO A 366 -42.47 48.79 -2.86
CA PRO A 366 -42.06 50.18 -3.00
C PRO A 366 -42.38 50.97 -1.71
N PRO A 367 -41.58 51.99 -1.36
CA PRO A 367 -41.80 52.78 -0.14
C PRO A 367 -43.14 53.53 -0.13
N GLU A 368 -43.74 53.75 -1.30
CA GLU A 368 -45.05 54.38 -1.50
C GLU A 368 -46.22 53.46 -1.08
N GLN A 369 -45.98 52.15 -0.95
CA GLN A 369 -47.02 51.16 -0.70
C GLN A 369 -47.31 51.06 0.80
N PRO A 370 -48.53 51.39 1.27
CA PRO A 370 -48.89 51.20 2.67
C PRO A 370 -48.89 49.70 3.00
N TRP A 371 -48.05 49.32 3.97
CA TRP A 371 -47.96 47.97 4.51
C TRP A 371 -48.24 47.97 6.02
N PRO A 372 -49.08 47.05 6.53
CA PRO A 372 -49.85 46.02 5.83
C PRO A 372 -50.98 46.60 4.96
N VAL A 373 -51.47 45.82 3.99
CA VAL A 373 -52.55 46.27 3.08
C VAL A 373 -53.82 46.63 3.87
N PRO A 374 -54.47 47.79 3.60
CA PRO A 374 -55.70 48.18 4.26
C PRO A 374 -56.85 47.19 3.99
N GLY A 375 -57.73 46.97 4.97
CA GLY A 375 -58.91 46.12 4.80
C GLY A 375 -58.69 44.63 5.11
N LEU A 376 -57.53 44.25 5.65
CA LEU A 376 -57.37 42.91 6.22
C LEU A 376 -58.32 42.74 7.42
N PRO A 377 -58.95 41.56 7.58
CA PRO A 377 -59.73 41.27 8.76
C PRO A 377 -58.84 41.49 9.99
N PRO A 378 -59.37 42.06 11.09
CA PRO A 378 -58.60 42.16 12.32
C PRO A 378 -58.13 40.74 12.66
N GLY A 379 -56.82 40.52 12.69
CA GLY A 379 -56.33 39.24 13.21
C GLY A 379 -56.85 39.13 14.64
N ASP A 380 -57.28 37.95 15.08
CA ASP A 380 -57.62 37.66 16.47
C ASP A 380 -56.41 37.23 17.31
#